data_AF-A0A353Y030-F1
#
_entry.id   AF-A0A353Y030-F1
#
_cell.length_a   1.000
_cell.length_b   1.000
_cell.length_c   1.000
_cell.angle_alpha   90.00
_cell.angle_beta   90.00
_cell.angle_gamma   90.00
#
_symmetry.space_group_name_H-M   'P 1'
#
loop_
_entity.id
_entity.type
_entity.pdbx_description
1 polymer ?
#
loop_
_entity_poly.entity_id
_entity_poly.type
_entity_poly.pdbx_seq_one_letter_code
_entity_poly.pdbx_strand_id
1 'polypeptide(L)' 'PNSCSGKGFYKQAFNRELIDIYVRNHERITASFAGHYHRDDWRVIADGGFPLEFIHIGPAITTSYGNNPGYQIVQY' A
#
# COMPACT_ATOMS: atom_id res chain seq x y z
N PRO A 1 7.72 -0.07 14.14
CA PRO A 1 8.19 -1.38 14.64
C PRO A 1 7.47 -2.54 13.94
N ASN A 2 8.13 -3.07 12.90
CA ASN A 2 8.04 -4.42 12.34
C ASN A 2 6.87 -5.28 12.84
N SER A 3 5.66 -5.05 12.32
CA SER A 3 4.58 -5.99 12.57
C SER A 3 4.55 -7.03 11.44
N CYS A 4 5.51 -7.96 11.49
CA CYS A 4 5.31 -9.33 10.99
C CYS A 4 4.21 -10.06 11.80
N SER A 5 3.35 -9.34 12.52
CA SER A 5 2.18 -9.85 13.25
C SER A 5 1.04 -10.25 12.32
N GLY A 6 1.16 -9.99 11.00
CA GLY A 6 0.14 -10.31 9.99
C GLY A 6 -1.16 -9.51 10.13
N LYS A 7 -1.25 -8.55 11.05
CA LYS A 7 -2.46 -7.73 11.23
C LYS A 7 -2.41 -6.47 10.36
N GLY A 8 -3.09 -6.53 9.22
CA GLY A 8 -3.43 -5.34 8.43
C GLY A 8 -4.52 -4.49 9.08
N PHE A 9 -4.71 -3.26 8.58
CA PHE A 9 -5.75 -2.34 9.06
C PHE A 9 -7.16 -2.76 8.64
N TYR A 10 -7.27 -3.44 7.50
CA TYR A 10 -8.55 -3.99 7.05
C TYR A 10 -8.92 -5.23 7.85
N LYS A 11 -10.23 -5.39 8.11
CA LYS A 11 -10.77 -6.69 8.51
C LYS A 11 -10.43 -7.71 7.43
N GLN A 12 -10.18 -8.95 7.84
CA GLN A 12 -9.70 -10.00 6.94
C GLN A 12 -10.55 -10.19 5.68
N ALA A 13 -11.89 -10.15 5.81
CA ALA A 13 -12.80 -10.27 4.67
C ALA A 13 -12.58 -9.16 3.64
N PHE A 14 -12.50 -7.90 4.07
CA PHE A 14 -12.25 -6.77 3.17
C PHE A 14 -10.85 -6.80 2.57
N ASN A 15 -9.84 -7.22 3.36
CA ASN A 15 -8.49 -7.36 2.85
C ASN A 15 -8.42 -8.41 1.73
N ARG A 16 -9.12 -9.54 1.90
CA ARG A 16 -9.20 -10.60 0.90
C ARG A 16 -9.88 -10.11 -0.39
N GLU A 17 -11.06 -9.53 -0.28
CA GLU A 17 -11.78 -9.01 -1.45
C GLU A 17 -10.99 -7.94 -2.20
N LEU A 18 -10.27 -7.07 -1.48
CA LEU A 18 -9.39 -6.07 -2.08
C LEU A 18 -8.26 -6.73 -2.89
N ILE A 19 -7.59 -7.74 -2.33
CA ILE A 19 -6.56 -8.50 -3.04
C ILE A 19 -7.16 -9.17 -4.29
N ASP A 20 -8.33 -9.79 -4.17
CA ASP A 20 -9.01 -10.46 -5.30
C ASP A 20 -9.40 -9.47 -6.42
N ILE A 21 -9.69 -8.21 -6.08
CA ILE A 21 -9.91 -7.15 -7.08
C ILE A 21 -8.60 -6.79 -7.80
N TYR A 22 -7.49 -6.63 -7.07
CA TYR A 22 -6.18 -6.36 -7.66
C TYR A 22 -5.76 -7.48 -8.62
N VAL A 23 -5.80 -8.74 -8.18
CA VAL A 23 -5.40 -9.89 -9.01
C VAL A 23 -6.24 -9.96 -10.28
N ARG A 24 -7.57 -9.83 -10.19
CA ARG A 24 -8.48 -9.90 -11.35
C ARG A 24 -8.34 -8.75 -12.34
N ASN A 25 -7.80 -7.61 -11.92
CA ASN A 25 -7.77 -6.39 -12.74
C ASN A 25 -6.37 -5.82 -12.94
N HIS A 26 -5.31 -6.55 -12.60
CA HIS A 26 -3.94 -6.03 -12.63
C HIS A 26 -3.54 -5.44 -14.00
N GLU A 27 -3.95 -6.05 -15.10
CA GLU A 27 -3.69 -5.51 -16.45
C GLU A 27 -4.28 -4.11 -16.71
N ARG A 28 -5.25 -3.67 -15.90
CA ARG A 28 -5.92 -2.37 -16.03
C ARG A 28 -5.48 -1.37 -14.96
N ILE A 29 -4.81 -1.80 -13.90
CA ILE A 29 -4.39 -0.94 -12.81
C ILE A 29 -2.97 -0.46 -13.14
N THR A 30 -2.83 0.82 -13.48
CA THR A 30 -1.51 1.37 -13.87
C THR A 30 -0.68 1.78 -12.67
N ALA A 31 -1.32 2.24 -11.59
CA ALA A 31 -0.67 2.64 -10.36
C ALA A 31 -1.65 2.68 -9.18
N SER A 32 -1.14 2.41 -7.98
CA SER A 32 -1.91 2.49 -6.73
C SER A 32 -1.19 3.34 -5.69
N PHE A 33 -1.95 4.23 -5.05
CA PHE A 33 -1.43 5.17 -4.05
C PHE A 33 -2.23 5.09 -2.76
N ALA A 34 -1.53 5.08 -1.63
CA ALA A 34 -2.11 4.99 -0.30
C ALA A 34 -1.40 5.92 0.70
N GLY A 35 -2.01 6.08 1.87
CA GLY A 35 -1.47 6.87 2.98
C GLY A 35 -1.67 6.13 4.31
N HIS A 36 -2.20 6.83 5.32
CA HIS A 36 -2.51 6.31 6.66
C HIS A 36 -1.31 5.87 7.52
N TYR A 37 -0.22 5.40 6.91
CA TYR A 37 0.95 4.91 7.64
C TYR A 37 1.90 6.02 8.12
N HIS A 38 1.79 7.24 7.56
CA HIS A 38 2.62 8.41 7.88
C HIS A 38 4.13 8.15 7.69
N ARG A 39 4.46 7.23 6.79
CA ARG A 39 5.82 6.81 6.44
C ARG A 39 5.88 6.58 4.94
N ASP A 40 7.05 6.83 4.38
CA ASP A 40 7.38 6.42 3.03
C ASP A 40 7.62 4.91 3.01
N ASP A 41 6.77 4.18 2.30
CA ASP A 41 6.75 2.72 2.28
C ASP A 41 6.02 2.23 1.01
N TRP A 42 6.02 0.92 0.79
CA TRP A 42 5.32 0.33 -0.34
C TRP A 42 4.84 -1.09 -0.05
N ARG A 43 3.88 -1.56 -0.84
CA ARG A 43 3.41 -2.95 -0.79
C ARG A 43 3.38 -3.53 -2.21
N VAL A 44 3.62 -4.82 -2.32
CA VAL A 44 3.46 -5.57 -3.57
C VAL A 44 2.30 -6.53 -3.42
N ILE A 45 1.38 -6.51 -4.38
CA ILE A 45 0.40 -7.59 -4.56
C ILE A 45 1.03 -8.61 -5.49
N ALA A 46 0.99 -9.88 -5.08
CA ALA A 46 1.53 -10.98 -5.84
C ALA A 46 0.53 -12.14 -5.89
N ASP A 47 0.57 -12.89 -6.98
CA ASP A 47 -0.18 -14.13 -7.15
C ASP A 47 0.77 -15.26 -7.56
N GLY A 48 0.70 -16.40 -6.89
CA GLY A 48 1.60 -17.54 -7.15
C GLY A 48 3.10 -17.22 -7.04
N GLY A 49 3.49 -16.14 -6.33
CA GLY A 49 4.87 -15.66 -6.24
C GLY A 49 5.29 -14.67 -7.35
N PHE A 50 4.40 -14.36 -8.29
CA PHE A 50 4.62 -13.35 -9.33
C PHE A 50 4.09 -11.99 -8.86
N PRO A 51 4.90 -10.93 -8.88
CA PRO A 51 4.43 -9.58 -8.56
C PRO A 51 3.49 -9.08 -9.65
N LEU A 52 2.29 -8.63 -9.27
CA LEU A 52 1.28 -8.10 -10.19
C LEU A 52 1.15 -6.58 -10.08
N GLU A 53 1.14 -6.06 -8.84
CA GLU A 53 0.87 -4.64 -8.59
C GLU A 53 1.77 -4.07 -7.50
N PHE A 54 2.00 -2.76 -7.59
CA PHE A 54 2.72 -1.97 -6.61
C PHE A 54 1.81 -0.90 -6.01
N ILE A 55 1.75 -0.85 -4.68
CA ILE A 55 1.04 0.19 -3.94
C ILE A 55 2.08 1.09 -3.28
N HIS A 56 2.16 2.33 -3.75
CA HIS A 56 2.98 3.38 -3.16
C HIS A 56 2.31 3.97 -1.93
N ILE A 57 3.00 4.01 -0.78
CA ILE A 57 2.47 4.63 0.44
C ILE A 57 3.21 5.94 0.71
N GLY A 58 2.51 7.05 0.53
CA GLY A 58 3.08 8.37 0.72
C GLY A 58 3.24 8.76 2.19
N PRO A 59 4.27 9.57 2.53
CA PRO A 59 4.44 10.11 3.86
C PRO A 59 3.34 11.12 4.19
N ALA A 60 3.16 11.40 5.48
CA ALA A 60 2.23 12.43 5.92
C ALA A 60 2.93 13.80 6.06
N ILE A 61 2.14 14.87 5.94
CA ILE A 61 2.57 16.23 6.29
C ILE A 61 2.65 16.39 7.81
N THR A 62 1.72 15.81 8.57
CA THR A 62 1.73 15.88 10.04
C THR A 62 2.94 15.15 10.63
N THR A 63 3.50 15.72 11.69
CA THR A 63 4.64 15.18 12.44
C THR A 63 4.24 14.40 13.68
N SER A 64 2.94 14.21 13.93
CA SER A 64 2.41 13.61 15.17
C SER A 64 2.93 12.20 15.48
N TYR A 65 3.52 11.52 14.49
CA TYR A 65 4.10 10.18 14.63
C TYR A 65 5.63 10.18 14.49
N GLY A 66 6.30 11.33 14.62
CA GLY A 66 7.77 11.41 14.56
C GLY A 66 8.39 11.26 13.17
N ASN A 67 7.58 11.37 12.10
CA ASN A 67 8.11 11.62 10.76
C ASN A 67 8.32 13.12 10.55
N ASN A 68 9.26 13.47 9.67
CA ASN A 68 9.31 14.81 9.08
C ASN A 68 8.10 14.98 8.12
N PRO A 69 7.61 16.22 7.94
CA PRO A 69 6.62 16.51 6.90
C PRO A 69 7.19 16.12 5.52
N GLY A 70 6.42 15.37 4.75
CA GLY A 70 6.84 14.93 3.41
C GLY A 70 5.71 15.00 2.39
N TYR A 71 6.07 15.25 1.13
CA TYR A 71 5.20 15.14 -0.04
C TYR A 71 5.99 14.48 -1.17
N GLN A 72 5.29 13.92 -2.16
CA GLN A 72 5.89 13.25 -3.31
C GLN A 72 5.17 13.68 -4.59
N ILE A 73 5.91 13.77 -5.68
CA ILE A 73 5.39 14.06 -7.03
C ILE A 73 5.66 12.82 -7.89
N VAL A 74 4.62 12.34 -8.56
CA VAL A 74 4.70 11.19 -9.47
C VAL A 74 4.70 11.69 -10.91
N GLN A 75 5.59 11.14 -11.72
CA GLN A 75 5.66 11.37 -13.16
C GLN A 75 5.24 10.07 -13.87
N TYR A 76 4.50 10.21 -14.98
CA TYR A 76 3.95 9.10 -15.76
C TYR A 76 4.06 9.38 -17.25
#